data_AF-A0A7C3Z945-F1
#
_entry.id   AF-A0A7C3Z945-F1
#
_cell.length_a   1.000
_cell.length_b   1.000
_cell.length_c   1.000
_cell.angle_alpha   90.00
_cell.angle_beta   90.00
_cell.angle_gamma   90.00
#
_symmetry.space_group_name_H-M   'P 1'
#
loop_
_entity.id
_entity.type
_entity.pdbx_description
1 polymer ?
#
loop_
_entity_poly.entity_id
_entity_poly.type
_entity_poly.pdbx_seq_one_letter_code
_entity_poly.pdbx_strand_id
1 'polypeptide(L)'
;MIATTKVMELCRWSDLIVVIKHRGLGRGGELIELTMIICLYLFKGDHSLVQKTVLLRKSKVRLSWMVEELIDLGSVKQKMYEDFRSLVEELKQEIDQVIEVKRIGLTQ
;
A
#
# COMPACT_ATOMS: atom_id res chain seq x y z
N MET A 1 -1.51 19.83 8.00
CA MET A 1 -1.79 20.02 6.55
C MET A 1 -0.57 19.78 5.68
N ILE A 2 0.59 20.41 5.91
CA ILE A 2 1.77 20.28 5.02
C ILE A 2 2.25 18.83 4.85
N ALA A 3 2.35 18.04 5.92
CA ALA A 3 2.78 16.64 5.86
C ALA A 3 1.82 15.78 5.01
N THR A 4 0.52 15.99 5.19
CA THR A 4 -0.57 15.33 4.46
C THR A 4 -0.47 15.59 2.96
N THR A 5 -0.26 16.85 2.56
CA THR A 5 -0.09 17.24 1.15
C THR A 5 1.15 16.62 0.52
N LYS A 6 2.27 16.55 1.25
CA LYS A 6 3.51 15.93 0.74
C LYS A 6 3.34 14.43 0.49
N VAL A 7 2.74 13.70 1.42
CA VAL A 7 2.43 12.27 1.24
C VAL A 7 1.55 12.07 0.02
N MET A 8 0.56 12.94 -0.18
CA MET A 8 -0.34 12.87 -1.32
C MET A 8 0.35 13.08 -2.67
N GLU A 9 1.23 14.06 -2.77
CA GLU A 9 1.99 14.30 -4.00
C GLU A 9 2.96 13.15 -4.29
N LEU A 10 3.65 12.64 -3.25
CA LEU A 10 4.50 11.45 -3.40
C LEU A 10 3.69 10.24 -3.87
N CYS A 11 2.51 10.00 -3.30
CA CYS A 11 1.63 8.93 -3.75
C CYS A 11 1.22 9.11 -5.21
N ARG A 12 0.94 10.34 -5.67
CA ARG A 12 0.60 10.60 -7.07
C ARG A 12 1.73 10.23 -8.03
N TRP A 13 2.96 10.60 -7.71
CA TRP A 13 4.12 10.38 -8.59
C TRP A 13 4.71 8.98 -8.50
N SER A 14 4.37 8.23 -7.46
CA SER A 14 4.85 6.85 -7.28
C SER A 14 4.17 5.89 -8.24
N ASP A 15 4.90 4.92 -8.76
CA ASP A 15 4.34 3.80 -9.54
C ASP A 15 3.95 2.60 -8.68
N LEU A 16 4.50 2.56 -7.47
CA LEU A 16 4.25 1.55 -6.45
C LEU A 16 4.26 2.23 -5.09
N ILE A 17 3.25 1.96 -4.27
CA ILE A 17 3.15 2.40 -2.89
C ILE A 17 3.16 1.15 -2.02
N VAL A 18 4.21 0.98 -1.21
CA VAL A 18 4.29 -0.16 -0.29
C VAL A 18 4.11 0.32 1.14
N VAL A 19 3.08 -0.19 1.79
CA VAL A 19 2.87 -0.01 3.23
C VAL A 19 3.36 -1.25 3.96
N ILE A 20 4.33 -1.13 4.86
CA ILE A 20 4.91 -2.27 5.58
C ILE A 20 4.47 -2.23 7.04
N LYS A 21 3.69 -3.23 7.46
CA LYS A 21 3.26 -3.41 8.85
C LYS A 21 4.06 -4.50 9.55
N HIS A 22 5.14 -4.12 10.23
CA HIS A 22 6.06 -5.07 10.88
C HIS A 22 5.75 -5.38 12.36
N ARG A 23 5.17 -4.44 13.10
CA ARG A 23 4.95 -4.55 14.56
C ARG A 23 3.48 -4.38 14.92
N GLY A 24 2.99 -5.18 15.86
CA GLY A 24 1.65 -5.04 16.45
C GLY A 24 1.67 -4.00 17.56
N LEU A 25 0.96 -2.90 17.33
CA LEU A 25 0.77 -1.74 18.23
C LEU A 25 2.01 -0.85 18.49
N GLY A 26 1.80 0.46 18.32
CA GLY A 26 2.81 1.54 18.27
C GLY A 26 2.43 2.55 17.18
N ARG A 27 2.88 3.81 17.30
CA ARG A 27 2.54 4.98 16.42
C ARG A 27 2.31 4.53 14.97
N GLY A 28 1.04 4.36 14.60
CA GLY A 28 0.61 3.74 13.34
C GLY A 28 0.52 4.75 12.20
N GLY A 29 1.59 5.52 11.98
CA GLY A 29 1.63 6.51 10.91
C GLY A 29 1.36 5.88 9.54
N GLU A 30 1.85 4.66 9.34
CA GLU A 30 1.67 3.89 8.11
C GLU A 30 0.19 3.53 7.85
N LEU A 31 -0.60 3.32 8.92
CA LEU A 31 -2.03 3.02 8.79
C LEU A 31 -2.85 4.30 8.55
N ILE A 32 -2.38 5.46 9.04
CA ILE A 32 -2.98 6.76 8.72
C ILE A 32 -2.78 7.05 7.23
N GLU A 33 -1.57 6.85 6.70
CA GLU A 33 -1.26 7.03 5.29
C GLU A 33 -2.10 6.09 4.40
N LEU A 34 -2.21 4.82 4.78
CA LEU A 34 -3.07 3.85 4.10
C LEU A 34 -4.55 4.29 4.10
N THR A 35 -5.05 4.76 5.25
CA THR A 35 -6.44 5.25 5.38
C THR A 35 -6.67 6.46 4.47
N MET A 36 -5.71 7.38 4.39
CA MET A 36 -5.82 8.54 3.49
C MET A 36 -5.93 8.13 2.02
N ILE A 37 -5.15 7.15 1.57
CA ILE A 37 -5.22 6.61 0.20
C ILE A 37 -6.62 6.03 -0.05
N ILE A 38 -7.12 5.22 0.87
CA ILE A 38 -8.45 4.58 0.76
C ILE A 38 -9.57 5.64 0.74
N CYS A 39 -9.51 6.64 1.61
CA CYS A 39 -10.50 7.72 1.62
C CYS A 39 -10.53 8.50 0.30
N LEU A 40 -9.38 8.70 -0.35
CA LEU A 40 -9.36 9.39 -1.64
C LEU A 40 -9.94 8.55 -2.77
N TYR A 41 -9.73 7.25 -2.72
CA TYR A 41 -10.44 6.31 -3.58
C TYR A 41 -11.96 6.41 -3.35
N LEU A 42 -12.42 6.27 -2.10
CA LEU A 42 -13.86 6.23 -1.77
C LEU A 42 -14.58 7.55 -2.05
N PHE A 43 -13.96 8.69 -1.73
CA PHE A 43 -14.63 10.00 -1.80
C PHE A 43 -14.33 10.79 -3.06
N LYS A 44 -13.22 10.50 -3.77
CA LYS A 44 -12.84 11.22 -4.99
C LYS A 44 -12.77 10.34 -6.23
N GLY A 45 -12.99 9.03 -6.10
CA GLY A 45 -12.93 8.09 -7.22
C GLY A 45 -11.52 7.95 -7.81
N ASP A 46 -10.47 8.26 -7.05
CA ASP A 46 -9.09 8.11 -7.53
C ASP A 46 -8.63 6.65 -7.40
N HIS A 47 -9.06 5.84 -8.38
CA HIS A 47 -8.73 4.41 -8.47
C HIS A 47 -7.22 4.16 -8.61
N SER A 48 -6.48 5.12 -9.15
CA SER A 48 -5.06 4.94 -9.48
C SER A 48 -4.19 4.73 -8.24
N LEU A 49 -4.54 5.38 -7.12
CA LEU A 49 -3.77 5.32 -5.88
C LEU A 49 -3.90 3.96 -5.19
N VAL A 50 -5.11 3.42 -5.13
CA VAL A 50 -5.36 2.09 -4.55
C VAL A 50 -4.72 0.99 -5.39
N GLN A 51 -4.85 1.05 -6.72
CA GLN A 51 -4.35 0.00 -7.62
C GLN A 51 -2.84 -0.21 -7.52
N LYS A 52 -2.09 0.86 -7.22
CA LYS A 52 -0.64 0.79 -7.02
C LYS A 52 -0.22 0.65 -5.54
N THR A 53 -1.17 0.48 -4.63
CA THR A 53 -0.89 0.32 -3.20
C THR A 53 -0.93 -1.15 -2.80
N VAL A 54 0.10 -1.59 -2.08
CA VAL A 54 0.18 -2.94 -1.48
C VAL A 54 0.53 -2.84 0.00
N LEU A 55 -0.21 -3.58 0.83
CA LEU A 55 0.08 -3.76 2.24
C LEU A 55 0.84 -5.06 2.47
N LEU A 56 2.08 -4.96 2.95
CA LEU A 56 2.89 -6.10 3.41
C LEU A 56 2.79 -6.19 4.92
N ARG A 57 2.14 -7.22 5.44
CA ARG A 57 1.92 -7.41 6.88
C ARG A 57 2.71 -8.60 7.41
N LYS A 58 3.41 -8.44 8.53
CA LYS A 58 4.05 -9.57 9.21
C LYS A 58 2.98 -10.54 9.73
N SER A 59 3.08 -11.84 9.47
CA SER A 59 2.01 -12.82 9.72
C SER A 59 1.48 -12.83 11.16
N LYS A 60 2.35 -12.61 12.14
CA LYS A 60 1.97 -12.57 13.58
C LYS A 60 1.38 -11.23 14.03
N VAL A 61 1.36 -10.22 13.17
CA VAL A 61 0.83 -8.88 13.47
C VAL A 61 -0.63 -8.82 13.11
N ARG A 62 -1.48 -8.63 14.14
CA ARG A 62 -2.91 -8.39 13.96
C ARG A 62 -3.15 -6.92 13.60
N LEU A 63 -4.10 -6.70 12.70
CA LEU A 63 -4.67 -5.39 12.45
C LEU A 63 -5.88 -5.22 13.37
N SER A 64 -6.28 -3.97 13.62
CA SER A 64 -7.60 -3.75 14.24
C SER A 64 -8.67 -4.07 13.20
N TRP A 65 -9.83 -4.50 13.67
CA TRP A 65 -10.99 -4.77 12.82
C TRP A 65 -11.31 -3.62 11.87
N MET A 66 -11.26 -2.37 12.34
CA MET A 66 -11.49 -1.18 11.52
C MET A 66 -10.49 -1.03 10.36
N VAL A 67 -9.22 -1.44 10.55
CA VAL A 67 -8.22 -1.39 9.48
C VAL A 67 -8.48 -2.48 8.46
N GLU A 68 -8.91 -3.67 8.90
CA GLU A 68 -9.29 -4.76 8.00
C GLU A 68 -10.48 -4.35 7.13
N GLU A 69 -11.53 -3.77 7.71
CA GLU A 69 -12.67 -3.24 6.93
C GLU A 69 -12.26 -2.17 5.92
N LEU A 70 -11.36 -1.25 6.31
CA LEU A 70 -10.89 -0.21 5.40
C LEU A 70 -10.12 -0.79 4.21
N ILE A 71 -9.25 -1.78 4.46
CA ILE A 71 -8.50 -2.47 3.41
C ILE A 71 -9.46 -3.13 2.42
N ASP A 72 -10.48 -3.81 2.94
CA ASP A 72 -11.50 -4.50 2.13
C ASP A 72 -12.32 -3.51 1.30
N LEU A 73 -12.83 -2.44 1.93
CA LEU A 73 -13.57 -1.37 1.25
C LEU A 73 -12.73 -0.68 0.18
N GLY A 74 -11.45 -0.44 0.49
CA GLY A 74 -10.50 0.15 -0.42
C GLY A 74 -9.98 -0.81 -1.49
N SER A 75 -10.35 -2.11 -1.46
CA SER A 75 -9.79 -3.14 -2.35
C SER A 75 -8.25 -3.12 -2.41
N VAL A 76 -7.59 -2.82 -1.28
CA VAL A 76 -6.13 -2.73 -1.24
C VAL A 76 -5.52 -4.14 -1.25
N LYS A 77 -4.57 -4.36 -2.15
CA LYS A 77 -3.84 -5.64 -2.21
C LYS A 77 -3.08 -5.86 -0.90
N GLN A 78 -3.31 -7.00 -0.25
CA GLN A 78 -2.64 -7.38 0.98
C GLN A 78 -1.84 -8.68 0.80
N LYS A 79 -0.61 -8.69 1.29
CA LYS A 79 0.28 -9.87 1.35
C LYS A 79 0.84 -10.03 2.74
N MET A 80 1.14 -11.27 3.13
CA MET A 80 1.72 -11.58 4.42
C MET A 80 3.17 -12.07 4.27
N TYR A 81 4.02 -11.74 5.24
CA TYR A 81 5.39 -12.23 5.29
C TYR A 81 5.75 -12.69 6.70
N GLU A 82 6.65 -13.67 6.82
CA GLU A 82 7.02 -14.26 8.11
C GLU A 82 8.27 -13.60 8.71
N ASP A 83 9.24 -13.32 7.85
CA ASP A 83 10.58 -12.85 8.17
C ASP A 83 11.09 -11.81 7.15
N PHE A 84 12.31 -11.32 7.34
CA PHE A 84 12.87 -10.32 6.42
C PHE A 84 13.16 -10.88 5.03
N ARG A 85 13.46 -12.18 4.91
CA ARG A 85 13.74 -12.80 3.61
C ARG A 85 12.48 -12.83 2.76
N SER A 86 11.39 -13.34 3.33
CA SER A 86 10.06 -13.36 2.70
C SER A 86 9.57 -11.94 2.41
N LEU A 87 9.81 -10.96 3.28
CA LEU A 87 9.49 -9.55 2.99
C LEU A 87 10.20 -9.03 1.73
N VAL A 88 11.51 -9.30 1.59
CA VAL A 88 12.28 -8.89 0.41
C VAL A 88 11.78 -9.58 -0.85
N GLU A 89 11.39 -10.85 -0.75
CA GLU A 89 10.85 -11.61 -1.87
C GLU A 89 9.50 -11.04 -2.33
N GLU A 90 8.59 -10.76 -1.40
CA GLU A 90 7.33 -10.09 -1.71
C GLU A 90 7.55 -8.71 -2.35
N LEU A 91 8.47 -7.91 -1.82
CA LEU A 91 8.83 -6.60 -2.39
C LEU A 91 9.34 -6.71 -3.83
N LYS A 92 10.22 -7.68 -4.10
CA LYS A 92 10.75 -7.92 -5.45
C LYS A 92 9.64 -8.25 -6.43
N GLN A 93 8.72 -9.14 -6.05
CA GLN A 93 7.60 -9.51 -6.91
C GLN A 93 6.72 -8.29 -7.27
N GLU A 94 6.47 -7.39 -6.32
CA GLU A 94 5.68 -6.17 -6.60
C GLU A 94 6.43 -5.21 -7.55
N ILE A 95 7.75 -5.08 -7.39
CA ILE A 95 8.58 -4.27 -8.29
C ILE A 95 8.60 -4.88 -9.70
N ASP A 96 8.82 -6.20 -9.81
CA ASP A 96 8.88 -6.90 -11.09
C ASP A 96 7.55 -6.78 -11.85
N GLN A 97 6.42 -6.86 -11.15
CA GLN A 97 5.09 -6.63 -11.73
C GLN A 97 4.95 -5.22 -12.32
N VAL A 98 5.39 -4.19 -11.58
CA VAL A 98 5.34 -2.80 -12.06
C VAL A 98 6.25 -2.59 -13.27
N ILE A 99 7.46 -3.17 -13.27
CA ILE A 99 8.38 -3.11 -14.42
C ILE A 99 7.74 -3.73 -15.65
N GLU A 100 7.11 -4.90 -15.51
CA GLU A 100 6.51 -5.61 -16.64
C GLU A 100 5.32 -4.84 -17.22
N VAL A 101 4.42 -4.31 -16.37
CA VAL A 101 3.31 -3.46 -16.81
C VAL A 101 3.82 -2.24 -17.57
N LYS A 102 4.87 -1.58 -17.07
CA LYS A 102 5.47 -0.43 -17.74
C LYS A 102 6.16 -0.79 -19.05
N ARG A 103 6.83 -1.94 -19.12
CA ARG A 103 7.44 -2.42 -20.36
C ARG A 103 6.38 -2.62 -21.44
N ILE A 104 5.26 -3.27 -21.10
CA ILE A 104 4.14 -3.48 -22.03
C ILE A 104 3.53 -2.16 -22.48
N GLY A 105 3.34 -1.21 -21.56
CA GLY A 105 2.78 0.11 -21.86
C GLY A 105 3.68 1.01 -22.71
N LEU A 106 4.99 0.75 -22.76
CA LEU A 106 5.94 1.46 -23.63
C LEU A 106 6.03 0.87 -25.06
N THR A 107 5.47 -0.33 -25.28
CA THR A 107 5.44 -1.01 -26.58
C THR A 107 4.15 -0.80 -27.38
N GLN A 108 3.23 0.03 -26.88
CA GLN A 108 2.02 0.50 -27.58
C GLN A 108 2.20 1.96 -28.00
#